data_AF-A0AAX3T0R7-F1
#
_entry.id   AF-A0AAX3T0R7-F1
#
_cell.length_a   1.000
_cell.length_b   1.000
_cell.length_c   1.000
_cell.angle_alpha   90.00
_cell.angle_beta   90.00
_cell.angle_gamma   90.00
#
_symmetry.space_group_name_H-M   'P 1'
#
loop_
_entity.id
_entity.type
_entity.pdbx_description
1 polymer ?
#
loop_
_entity_poly.entity_id
_entity_poly.type
_entity_poly.pdbx_seq_one_letter_code
_entity_poly.pdbx_strand_id
1 'polypeptide(L)' 'MTQKFFILDEISTGLDIEVRSEIFHFLQENIVDKGKVMFLVTHMMSEVEEFCEKYIYVHNGQFNK' A
#
# COMPACT_ATOMS: atom_id res chain seq x y z
N MET A 1 -3.34 22.07 -10.41
CA MET A 1 -3.82 20.75 -9.93
C MET A 1 -2.75 20.19 -9.00
N THR A 2 -3.01 20.08 -7.71
CA THR A 2 -2.05 19.52 -6.74
C THR A 2 -2.08 18.01 -6.81
N GLN A 3 -0.95 17.40 -7.20
CA GLN A 3 -0.78 15.95 -7.13
C GLN A 3 -0.74 15.54 -5.66
N LYS A 4 -1.67 14.67 -5.25
CA LYS A 4 -1.75 14.17 -3.87
C LYS A 4 -0.91 12.90 -3.76
N PHE A 5 -0.02 12.89 -2.77
CA PHE A 5 0.86 11.78 -2.43
C PHE A 5 0.42 11.19 -1.10
N PHE A 6 0.24 9.88 -1.02
CA PHE A 6 -0.20 9.15 0.17
C PHE A 6 0.92 8.25 0.67
N ILE A 7 1.17 8.27 1.97
CA ILE A 7 2.07 7.32 2.65
C ILE A 7 1.19 6.51 3.59
N LEU A 8 1.19 5.19 3.41
CA LEU A 8 0.39 4.25 4.18
C LEU A 8 1.37 3.32 4.89
N ASP A 9 1.37 3.35 6.21
CA ASP A 9 2.30 2.58 7.05
C ASP A 9 1.54 1.51 7.83
N GLU A 10 1.75 0.24 7.46
CA GLU A 10 1.20 -0.96 8.11
C GLU A 10 -0.31 -0.89 8.41
N ILE A 11 -1.07 -0.27 7.50
CA ILE A 11 -2.49 0.13 7.70
C ILE A 11 -3.48 -1.01 7.93
N SER A 12 -3.10 -2.24 7.59
CA SER A 12 -3.91 -3.45 7.69
C SER A 12 -3.58 -4.29 8.92
N THR A 13 -2.60 -3.86 9.72
CA THR A 13 -2.13 -4.60 10.90
C THR A 13 -3.22 -4.69 11.96
N GLY A 14 -3.51 -5.92 12.41
CA GLY A 14 -4.48 -6.18 13.47
C GLY A 14 -5.94 -6.09 13.03
N LEU A 15 -6.21 -5.90 11.73
CA LEU A 15 -7.56 -5.93 11.19
C LEU A 15 -8.00 -7.36 10.88
N ASP A 16 -9.29 -7.62 11.04
CA ASP A 16 -9.89 -8.82 10.50
C ASP A 16 -9.94 -8.77 8.96
N ILE A 17 -10.24 -9.93 8.36
CA ILE A 17 -10.22 -10.10 6.90
C ILE A 17 -11.28 -9.21 6.21
N GLU A 18 -12.43 -9.01 6.83
CA GLU A 18 -13.55 -8.27 6.26
C GLU A 18 -13.23 -6.77 6.21
N VAL A 19 -12.82 -6.19 7.34
CA VAL A 19 -12.42 -4.78 7.44
C VAL A 19 -11.22 -4.48 6.55
N ARG A 20 -10.25 -5.40 6.47
CA ARG A 20 -9.10 -5.23 5.55
C ARG A 20 -9.55 -5.13 4.10
N SER A 21 -10.52 -5.96 3.70
CA SER A 21 -11.04 -5.96 2.33
C SER A 21 -11.77 -4.65 2.00
N GLU A 22 -12.50 -4.09 2.96
CA GLU A 22 -13.14 -2.77 2.81
C GLU A 22 -12.11 -1.65 2.63
N ILE A 23 -11.03 -1.66 3.42
CA ILE A 23 -9.94 -0.69 3.28
C ILE A 23 -9.30 -0.81 1.90
N PHE A 24 -9.03 -2.03 1.44
CA PHE A 24 -8.39 -2.27 0.15
C PHE A 24 -9.23 -1.74 -1.00
N HIS A 25 -10.53 -2.03 -0.97
CA HIS A 25 -11.48 -1.49 -1.94
C HIS A 25 -11.50 0.04 -1.93
N PHE A 26 -11.52 0.66 -0.74
CA PHE A 26 -11.46 2.12 -0.62
C PHE A 26 -10.18 2.72 -1.23
N LEU A 27 -9.02 2.11 -0.99
CA LEU A 27 -7.73 2.57 -1.53
C LEU A 27 -7.67 2.42 -3.05
N GLN A 28 -8.18 1.30 -3.57
CA GLN A 28 -8.27 1.06 -5.00
C GLN A 28 -9.05 2.19 -5.70
N GLU A 29 -10.29 2.43 -5.27
CA GLU A 29 -11.18 3.41 -5.91
C GLU A 29 -10.70 4.86 -5.75
N ASN A 30 -10.06 5.18 -4.62
CA ASN A 30 -9.78 6.57 -4.27
C ASN A 30 -8.34 7.02 -4.51
N ILE A 31 -7.41 6.07 -4.67
CA ILE A 31 -5.99 6.37 -4.86
C ILE A 31 -5.53 5.77 -6.19
N VAL A 32 -5.58 4.45 -6.33
CA VAL A 32 -5.03 3.71 -7.48
C VAL A 32 -5.75 4.08 -8.77
N ASP A 33 -7.07 3.90 -8.82
CA ASP A 33 -7.89 4.14 -10.02
C ASP A 33 -7.89 5.62 -10.44
N LYS A 34 -7.63 6.52 -9.49
CA LYS A 34 -7.54 7.97 -9.73
C LYS A 34 -6.13 8.41 -10.14
N GLY A 35 -5.20 7.48 -10.35
CA GLY A 35 -3.82 7.76 -10.76
C GLY A 35 -3.04 8.61 -9.74
N LYS A 36 -3.39 8.51 -8.45
CA LYS A 36 -2.67 9.21 -7.39
C LYS A 36 -1.47 8.39 -6.95
N VAL A 37 -0.47 9.06 -6.39
CA VAL A 37 0.77 8.39 -5.98
C VAL A 37 0.63 7.85 -4.56
N MET A 38 0.97 6.58 -4.37
CA MET A 38 0.91 5.87 -3.09
C MET A 38 2.27 5.26 -2.76
N PHE A 39 2.70 5.41 -1.52
CA PHE A 39 3.82 4.69 -0.92
C PHE A 39 3.28 3.80 0.19
N LEU A 40 3.40 2.50 0.03
CA LEU A 40 2.92 1.50 0.99
C LEU A 40 4.11 0.90 1.74
N VAL A 41 4.07 0.93 3.06
CA VAL A 41 4.95 0.18 3.95
C VAL A 41 4.14 -0.98 4.50
N THR A 42 4.58 -2.19 4.22
CA THR A 42 3.90 -3.41 4.64
C THR A 42 4.88 -4.57 4.70
N HIS A 43 4.61 -5.51 5.59
CA HIS A 43 5.28 -6.81 5.62
C HIS A 43 4.44 -7.90 4.91
N MET A 44 3.25 -7.58 4.40
CA MET A 44 2.36 -8.50 3.71
C MET A 44 2.56 -8.44 2.20
N MET A 45 3.11 -9.51 1.61
CA MET A 45 3.37 -9.57 0.17
C MET A 45 2.10 -9.53 -0.69
N SER A 46 0.96 -10.04 -0.19
CA SER A 46 -0.31 -9.95 -0.90
C SER A 46 -0.73 -8.51 -1.21
N GLU A 47 -0.40 -7.56 -0.33
CA GLU A 47 -0.73 -6.15 -0.53
C GLU A 47 0.18 -5.49 -1.56
N VAL A 48 1.44 -5.93 -1.60
CA VAL A 48 2.40 -5.50 -2.63
C VAL A 48 1.95 -6.00 -3.99
N GLU A 49 1.55 -7.28 -4.09
CA GLU A 49 1.03 -7.89 -5.32
C GLU A 49 -0.25 -7.21 -5.82
N GLU A 50 -1.11 -6.76 -4.91
CA GLU A 50 -2.38 -6.11 -5.24
C GLU A 50 -2.20 -4.65 -5.67
N PHE A 51 -1.36 -3.88 -4.98
CA PHE A 51 -1.33 -2.41 -5.15
C PHE A 51 -0.07 -1.84 -5.80
N CYS A 52 1.06 -2.54 -5.77
CA CYS A 52 2.35 -1.94 -6.06
C CYS A 52 2.91 -2.36 -7.42
N GLU A 53 3.14 -1.40 -8.30
CA GLU A 53 3.88 -1.62 -9.55
C GLU A 53 5.37 -1.93 -9.30
N LYS A 54 5.92 -1.44 -8.19
CA LYS A 54 7.32 -1.58 -7.78
C LYS A 54 7.40 -1.70 -6.27
N TYR A 55 8.38 -2.45 -5.79
CA TYR A 55 8.67 -2.56 -4.36
C TYR A 55 10.18 -2.38 -4.10
N ILE A 56 10.50 -2.14 -2.85
CA ILE A 56 11.87 -2.15 -2.32
C ILE A 56 11.85 -3.04 -1.08
N TYR A 57 12.75 -4.01 -1.01
CA TYR A 57 12.86 -4.88 0.16
C TYR A 57 13.83 -4.27 1.18
N VAL A 58 13.38 -4.08 2.41
CA VAL A 58 14.22 -3.57 3.50
C VAL A 58 14.64 -4.72 4.40
N HIS A 59 15.95 -4.94 4.54
CA HIS A 59 16.51 -5.95 5.43
C HIS A 59 17.81 -5.47 6.08
N ASN A 60 17.90 -5.59 7.40
CA ASN A 60 19.05 -5.12 8.19
C ASN A 60 19.46 -3.67 7.88
N GLY A 61 18.49 -2.78 7.71
CA GLY A 61 18.72 -1.36 7.39
C GLY A 61 19.21 -1.11 5.95
N GLN A 62 19.20 -2.12 5.08
CA GLN A 62 19.60 -2.01 3.68
C GLN A 62 18.40 -2.16 2.76
N PHE A 63 18.39 -1.37 1.69
CA PHE A 63 17.39 -1.43 0.62
C PHE A 63 17.91 -2.33 -0.49
N ASN A 64 17.29 -3.49 -0.65
CA ASN A 64 17.55 -4.44 -1.73
C ASN A 64 16.44 -4.36 -2.78
N LYS A 65 16.81 -4.71 -4.01
CA LYS A 65 15.93 -4.71 -5.17
C LYS A 65 15.40 -6.11 -5.45
#